data_AF-A0A9W9CT55-F1
#
_entry.id   AF-A0A9W9CT55-F1
#
_cell.length_a   1.000
_cell.length_b   1.000
_cell.length_c   1.000
_cell.angle_alpha   90.00
_cell.angle_beta   90.00
_cell.angle_gamma   90.00
#
_symmetry.space_group_name_H-M   'P 1'
#
loop_
_entity.id
_entity.type
_entity.pdbx_description
1 polymer ?
#
loop_
_entity_poly.entity_id
_entity_poly.type
_entity_poly.pdbx_seq_one_letter_code
_entity_poly.pdbx_strand_id
1 'polypeptide(L)'
;MSSSDLEIRSSLIPGAGSALFTKTDIADGEEVFQSQPLLLTNNICVREPGQSKVLGTALDIVMSLMNHSCDPNVVTVFEGNRLCVRSLRQIEAGEELVQCYTDETCDVLLRRKKLLEQYHFVCQSHEEEHASDRALIKNVLQTQEEVTDLINRTLVDFTASPSLQAIHELEAKALALTATAFPRSYWPQRLDPLPTLYKRLGNMSSMLGQPLPALRYSVKGCAYTQLRNGPDWTSDLLDLVKLLVPVASNVRTFGDDMPMKAAELWIVFMGYLHMLVGLASKLYGKHALYTKAVERWFGDLLEGVNPALLATAGFKRKLKVAHSRLLEWAGVEDHMLAWVL
;
A
#
# COMPACT_ATOMS: atom_id res chain seq x y z
N MET A 1 12.50 15.61 -35.48
CA MET A 1 12.40 14.58 -36.55
C MET A 1 11.47 13.46 -36.09
N SER A 2 10.71 12.85 -37.00
CA SER A 2 9.83 11.72 -36.66
C SER A 2 10.67 10.44 -36.52
N SER A 3 10.26 9.47 -35.69
CA SER A 3 10.98 8.19 -35.52
C SER A 3 11.05 7.35 -36.81
N SER A 4 10.49 7.85 -37.92
CA SER A 4 10.51 7.27 -39.27
C SER A 4 11.90 7.17 -39.89
N ASP A 5 12.86 7.99 -39.47
CA ASP A 5 14.15 8.18 -40.17
C ASP A 5 15.28 7.32 -39.59
N LEU A 6 14.96 6.48 -38.61
CA LEU A 6 15.87 5.54 -37.98
C LEU A 6 15.45 4.09 -38.25
N GLU A 7 16.41 3.18 -38.22
CA GLU A 7 16.18 1.75 -38.37
C GLU A 7 17.17 0.89 -37.58
N ILE A 8 16.72 -0.30 -37.20
CA ILE A 8 17.54 -1.28 -36.50
C ILE A 8 18.04 -2.31 -37.51
N ARG A 9 19.36 -2.51 -37.57
CA ARG A 9 20.03 -3.50 -38.43
C ARG A 9 21.20 -4.15 -37.67
N SER A 10 21.83 -5.17 -38.25
CA SER A 10 23.06 -5.75 -37.68
C SER A 10 24.17 -4.70 -37.56
N SER A 11 24.87 -4.72 -36.43
CA SER A 11 25.96 -3.79 -36.15
C SER A 11 27.13 -4.00 -37.13
N LEU A 12 27.74 -2.89 -37.55
CA LEU A 12 29.00 -2.91 -38.30
C LEU A 12 30.20 -3.21 -37.40
N ILE A 13 30.03 -3.16 -36.06
CA ILE A 13 31.05 -3.52 -35.08
C ILE A 13 31.01 -5.04 -34.86
N PRO A 14 32.10 -5.77 -35.16
CA PRO A 14 32.13 -7.22 -35.00
C PRO A 14 31.75 -7.66 -33.57
N GLY A 15 30.75 -8.54 -33.46
CA GLY A 15 30.29 -9.10 -32.19
C GLY A 15 29.26 -8.28 -31.42
N ALA A 16 28.90 -7.07 -31.86
CA ALA A 16 28.01 -6.17 -31.11
C ALA A 16 26.49 -6.40 -31.33
N GLY A 17 26.08 -7.36 -32.15
CA GLY A 17 24.67 -7.69 -32.36
C GLY A 17 23.95 -6.68 -33.26
N SER A 18 22.96 -5.95 -32.74
CA SER A 18 22.15 -4.97 -33.49
C SER A 18 22.58 -3.52 -33.18
N ALA A 19 22.38 -2.62 -34.14
CA ALA A 19 22.66 -1.19 -34.01
C ALA A 19 21.56 -0.34 -34.67
N LEU A 20 21.53 0.93 -34.31
CA LEU A 20 20.61 1.93 -34.83
C LEU A 20 21.30 2.72 -35.96
N PHE A 21 20.62 2.87 -37.09
CA PHE A 21 21.13 3.55 -38.28
C PHE A 21 20.15 4.63 -38.71
N THR A 22 20.66 5.65 -39.38
CA THR A 22 19.84 6.63 -40.09
C THR A 22 19.46 6.07 -41.46
N LYS A 23 18.22 6.32 -41.89
CA LYS A 23 17.76 5.98 -43.26
C LYS A 23 18.18 7.03 -44.28
N THR A 24 18.53 8.23 -43.81
CA THR A 24 18.91 9.39 -44.62
C THR A 24 20.18 10.03 -44.08
N ASP A 25 20.81 10.86 -44.90
CA ASP A 25 21.93 11.70 -44.48
C ASP A 25 21.44 12.73 -43.44
N ILE A 26 22.24 12.96 -42.40
CA ILE A 26 21.98 13.93 -41.34
C ILE A 26 23.17 14.88 -41.28
N ALA A 27 22.91 16.20 -41.29
CA ALA A 27 23.96 17.21 -41.23
C ALA A 27 24.61 17.30 -39.84
N ASP A 28 25.82 17.83 -39.78
CA ASP A 28 26.52 18.06 -38.51
C ASP A 28 25.72 19.01 -37.60
N GLY A 29 25.52 18.62 -36.34
CA GLY A 29 24.77 19.39 -35.35
C GLY A 29 23.24 19.19 -35.35
N GLU A 30 22.68 18.41 -36.28
CA GLU A 30 21.25 18.10 -36.31
C GLU A 30 20.83 17.08 -35.22
N GLU A 31 19.62 17.23 -34.71
CA GLU A 31 19.08 16.33 -33.69
C GLU A 31 18.63 15.00 -34.29
N VAL A 32 19.38 13.92 -34.01
CA VAL A 32 19.10 12.58 -34.55
C VAL A 32 17.94 11.88 -33.83
N PHE A 33 17.83 12.05 -32.52
CA PHE A 33 16.82 11.38 -31.69
C PHE A 33 16.65 12.14 -30.36
N GLN A 34 15.40 12.28 -29.94
CA GLN A 34 15.06 12.78 -28.61
C GLN A 34 14.15 11.76 -27.91
N SER A 35 14.42 11.50 -26.64
CA SER A 35 13.52 10.75 -25.77
C SER A 35 13.37 11.44 -24.43
N GLN A 36 12.23 11.22 -23.77
CA GLN A 36 12.14 11.47 -22.35
C GLN A 36 12.95 10.40 -21.60
N PRO A 37 13.48 10.69 -20.40
CA PRO A 37 14.23 9.71 -19.62
C PRO A 37 13.37 8.48 -19.29
N LEU A 38 13.47 7.42 -20.10
CA LEU A 38 12.58 6.25 -20.02
C LEU A 38 12.55 5.65 -18.61
N LEU A 39 13.70 5.57 -17.94
CA LEU A 39 13.78 5.05 -16.57
C LEU A 39 13.10 5.93 -15.52
N LEU A 40 12.91 7.23 -15.75
CA LEU A 40 12.24 8.10 -14.78
C LEU A 40 10.71 7.93 -14.80
N THR A 41 10.16 7.56 -15.96
CA THR A 41 8.72 7.52 -16.20
C THR A 41 8.15 6.13 -16.45
N ASN A 42 8.99 5.12 -16.69
CA ASN A 42 8.54 3.77 -17.06
C ASN A 42 9.05 2.67 -16.12
N ASN A 43 9.74 3.04 -15.05
CA ASN A 43 10.22 2.07 -14.08
C ASN A 43 9.11 1.62 -13.11
N ILE A 44 9.30 0.44 -12.54
CA ILE A 44 8.47 -0.06 -11.44
C ILE A 44 9.37 -0.63 -10.34
N CYS A 45 9.00 -0.37 -9.08
CA CYS A 45 9.69 -0.97 -7.93
C CYS A 45 9.32 -2.46 -7.83
N VAL A 46 10.34 -3.32 -7.81
CA VAL A 46 10.18 -4.74 -7.48
C VAL A 46 9.99 -4.84 -5.97
N ARG A 47 8.85 -5.37 -5.55
CA ARG A 47 8.50 -5.56 -4.13
C ARG A 47 8.30 -7.03 -3.83
N GLU A 48 8.73 -7.46 -2.65
CA GLU A 48 8.45 -8.81 -2.16
C GLU A 48 6.98 -8.91 -1.71
N PRO A 49 6.21 -9.93 -2.14
CA PRO A 49 4.84 -10.13 -1.66
C PRO A 49 4.76 -10.23 -0.13
N GLY A 50 3.85 -9.45 0.47
CA GLY A 50 3.63 -9.44 1.92
C GLY A 50 4.76 -8.77 2.72
N GLN A 51 5.67 -8.05 2.08
CA GLN A 51 6.61 -7.16 2.75
C GLN A 51 6.64 -5.80 2.05
N SER A 52 6.75 -4.72 2.81
CA SER A 52 6.93 -3.37 2.23
C SER A 52 8.34 -3.12 1.66
N LYS A 53 9.20 -4.14 1.57
CA LYS A 53 10.59 -4.00 1.14
C LYS A 53 10.70 -3.90 -0.38
N VAL A 54 11.38 -2.85 -0.86
CA VAL A 54 11.78 -2.72 -2.26
C VAL A 54 13.04 -3.57 -2.47
N LEU A 55 12.96 -4.54 -3.38
CA LEU A 55 14.06 -5.43 -3.75
C LEU A 55 14.91 -4.86 -4.90
N GLY A 56 14.32 -4.00 -5.72
CA GLY A 56 14.99 -3.39 -6.86
C GLY A 56 14.03 -2.61 -7.76
N THR A 57 14.48 -2.34 -8.97
CA THR A 57 13.73 -1.62 -10.00
C THR A 57 13.70 -2.45 -11.27
N ALA A 58 12.55 -2.52 -11.93
CA ALA A 58 12.37 -3.18 -13.21
C ALA A 58 11.90 -2.17 -14.28
N LEU A 59 12.22 -2.48 -15.54
CA LEU A 59 11.72 -1.82 -16.74
C LEU A 59 11.11 -2.91 -17.63
N ASP A 60 9.82 -2.78 -17.94
CA ASP A 60 9.12 -3.71 -18.82
C ASP A 60 8.32 -2.92 -19.86
N ILE A 61 8.74 -3.02 -21.12
CA ILE A 61 8.25 -2.18 -22.22
C ILE A 61 6.75 -2.38 -22.48
N VAL A 62 6.22 -3.59 -22.28
CA VAL A 62 4.80 -3.88 -22.52
C VAL A 62 3.95 -3.32 -21.39
N MET A 63 4.39 -3.54 -20.14
CA MET A 63 3.74 -2.99 -18.95
C MET A 63 3.68 -1.45 -18.99
N SER A 64 4.76 -0.81 -19.47
CA SER A 64 4.84 0.65 -19.61
C SER A 64 3.80 1.27 -20.55
N LEU A 65 3.07 0.48 -21.33
CA LEU A 65 1.96 0.95 -22.16
C LEU A 65 0.64 1.11 -21.39
N MET A 66 0.53 0.57 -20.17
CA MET A 66 -0.68 0.70 -19.35
C MET A 66 -0.72 2.06 -18.69
N ASN A 67 -1.68 2.90 -19.10
CA ASN A 67 -1.82 4.27 -18.61
C ASN A 67 -2.23 4.37 -17.14
N HIS A 68 -2.12 5.59 -16.61
CA HIS A 68 -2.54 5.90 -15.25
C HIS A 68 -4.06 6.01 -15.10
N SER A 69 -4.62 5.45 -14.03
CA SER A 69 -5.93 5.83 -13.49
C SER A 69 -5.88 5.88 -11.96
N CYS A 70 -6.59 6.85 -11.37
CA CYS A 70 -6.86 6.90 -9.93
C CYS A 70 -7.84 5.79 -9.48
N ASP A 71 -8.57 5.19 -10.43
CA ASP A 71 -9.43 4.00 -10.26
C ASP A 71 -8.95 2.92 -11.24
N PRO A 72 -7.86 2.20 -10.91
CA PRO A 72 -7.25 1.26 -11.83
C PRO A 72 -8.07 -0.03 -11.98
N ASN A 73 -7.98 -0.67 -13.14
CA ASN A 73 -8.62 -1.97 -13.40
C ASN A 73 -7.62 -3.14 -13.36
N VAL A 74 -6.32 -2.84 -13.33
CA VAL A 74 -5.25 -3.82 -13.18
C VAL A 74 -4.25 -3.40 -12.11
N VAL A 75 -3.52 -4.39 -11.58
CA VAL A 75 -2.41 -4.20 -10.65
C VAL A 75 -1.22 -5.04 -11.10
N THR A 76 -0.03 -4.44 -10.99
CA THR A 76 1.23 -5.11 -11.31
C THR A 76 1.85 -5.66 -10.03
N VAL A 77 2.12 -6.97 -10.01
CA VAL A 77 2.75 -7.68 -8.89
C VAL A 77 3.95 -8.49 -9.39
N PHE A 78 4.88 -8.80 -8.48
CA PHE A 78 6.03 -9.64 -8.77
C PHE A 78 5.90 -11.00 -8.10
N GLU A 79 6.12 -12.07 -8.88
CA GLU A 79 6.31 -13.42 -8.37
C GLU A 79 7.76 -13.83 -8.62
N GLY A 80 8.61 -13.69 -7.59
CA GLY A 80 10.05 -13.80 -7.74
C GLY A 80 10.58 -12.72 -8.69
N ASN A 81 11.20 -13.14 -9.80
CA ASN A 81 11.72 -12.23 -10.84
C ASN A 81 10.74 -12.02 -12.01
N ARG A 82 9.48 -12.48 -11.89
CA ARG A 82 8.48 -12.39 -12.96
C ARG A 82 7.47 -11.29 -12.66
N LEU A 83 7.31 -10.36 -13.59
CA LEU A 83 6.24 -9.38 -13.58
C LEU A 83 4.92 -10.05 -13.97
N CYS A 84 3.87 -9.77 -13.22
CA CYS A 84 2.52 -10.30 -13.45
C CYS A 84 1.51 -9.17 -13.34
N VAL A 85 0.67 -8.99 -14.36
CA VAL A 85 -0.45 -8.06 -14.34
C VAL A 85 -1.73 -8.83 -14.02
N ARG A 86 -2.54 -8.32 -13.08
CA ARG A 86 -3.76 -8.96 -12.60
C ARG A 86 -4.92 -7.99 -12.63
N SER A 87 -6.09 -8.47 -13.04
CA SER A 87 -7.32 -7.67 -13.04
C SER A 87 -7.84 -7.47 -11.61
N LEU A 88 -8.17 -6.23 -11.25
CA LEU A 88 -8.79 -5.85 -9.97
C LEU A 88 -10.31 -6.03 -9.97
N ARG A 89 -10.92 -5.93 -11.16
CA ARG A 89 -12.33 -6.11 -11.46
C ARG A 89 -12.53 -6.82 -12.79
N GLN A 90 -13.78 -7.07 -13.18
CA GLN A 90 -14.09 -7.49 -14.54
C GLN A 90 -13.66 -6.40 -15.53
N ILE A 91 -13.06 -6.83 -16.65
CA ILE A 91 -12.57 -5.96 -17.73
C ILE A 91 -13.26 -6.41 -19.01
N GLU A 92 -13.89 -5.49 -19.73
CA GLU A 92 -14.62 -5.79 -20.95
C GLU A 92 -13.68 -5.82 -22.17
N ALA A 93 -14.09 -6.50 -23.25
CA ALA A 93 -13.31 -6.53 -24.48
C ALA A 93 -13.24 -5.13 -25.10
N GLY A 94 -12.02 -4.65 -25.36
CA GLY A 94 -11.77 -3.29 -25.87
C GLY A 94 -11.63 -2.23 -24.78
N GLU A 95 -11.81 -2.58 -23.50
CA GLU A 95 -11.51 -1.69 -22.38
C GLU A 95 -9.98 -1.52 -22.22
N GLU A 96 -9.53 -0.29 -21.99
CA GLU A 96 -8.12 0.02 -21.76
C GLU A 96 -7.63 -0.53 -20.41
N LEU A 97 -6.43 -1.11 -20.39
CA LEU A 97 -5.80 -1.54 -19.15
C LEU A 97 -5.09 -0.35 -18.50
N VAL A 98 -5.53 0.00 -17.28
CA VAL A 98 -5.04 1.16 -16.53
C VAL A 98 -4.61 0.77 -15.12
N GLN A 99 -3.48 1.32 -14.68
CA GLN A 99 -2.87 1.08 -13.37
C GLN A 99 -2.66 2.40 -12.61
N CYS A 100 -2.40 2.37 -11.31
CA CYS A 100 -2.00 3.57 -10.58
C CYS A 100 -0.47 3.71 -10.55
N TYR A 101 0.04 4.81 -11.12
CA TYR A 101 1.48 5.14 -11.12
C TYR A 101 2.00 5.62 -9.77
N THR A 102 1.09 6.06 -8.91
CA THR A 102 1.41 6.65 -7.61
C THR A 102 0.95 5.73 -6.49
N ASP A 103 1.25 6.10 -5.25
CA ASP A 103 0.68 5.40 -4.11
C ASP A 103 -0.83 5.69 -4.05
N GLU A 104 -1.64 4.65 -4.15
CA GLU A 104 -3.11 4.72 -4.17
C GLU A 104 -3.66 5.17 -2.80
N THR A 105 -2.87 5.07 -1.73
CA THR A 105 -3.23 5.57 -0.41
C THR A 105 -3.10 7.09 -0.29
N CYS A 106 -2.23 7.71 -1.09
CA CYS A 106 -2.08 9.18 -1.08
C CYS A 106 -3.36 9.87 -1.60
N ASP A 107 -3.67 11.07 -1.09
CA ASP A 107 -4.77 11.89 -1.59
C ASP A 107 -4.64 12.26 -3.09
N VAL A 108 -5.76 12.48 -3.77
CA VAL A 108 -5.83 12.85 -5.20
C VAL A 108 -4.92 14.04 -5.52
N LEU A 109 -4.84 15.03 -4.64
CA LEU A 109 -4.06 16.23 -4.86
C LEU A 109 -2.54 15.96 -4.83
N LEU A 110 -2.08 15.12 -3.89
CA LEU A 110 -0.68 14.66 -3.86
C LEU A 110 -0.36 13.82 -5.08
N ARG A 111 -1.28 12.93 -5.47
CA ARG A 111 -1.11 12.12 -6.69
C ARG A 111 -0.98 13.02 -7.91
N ARG A 112 -1.85 14.02 -8.09
CA ARG A 112 -1.77 14.98 -9.21
C ARG A 112 -0.44 15.72 -9.26
N LYS A 113 0.05 16.23 -8.12
CA LYS A 113 1.36 16.90 -8.05
C LYS A 113 2.46 15.94 -8.52
N LYS A 114 2.49 14.72 -7.98
CA LYS A 114 3.47 13.70 -8.34
C LYS A 114 3.38 13.29 -9.82
N LEU A 115 2.18 13.14 -10.36
CA LEU A 115 1.96 12.84 -11.78
C LEU A 115 2.47 13.97 -12.69
N LEU A 116 2.24 15.23 -12.31
CA LEU A 116 2.73 16.37 -13.07
C LEU A 116 4.26 16.47 -13.02
N GLU A 117 4.85 16.32 -11.84
CA GLU A 117 6.30 16.44 -11.62
C GLU A 117 7.08 15.29 -12.24
N GLN A 118 6.61 14.05 -12.09
CA GLN A 118 7.33 12.85 -12.52
C GLN A 118 6.92 12.38 -13.92
N TYR A 119 5.63 12.43 -14.27
CA TYR A 119 5.09 11.85 -15.52
C TYR A 119 4.61 12.91 -16.53
N HIS A 120 4.71 14.20 -16.17
CA HIS A 120 4.45 15.34 -17.06
C HIS A 120 3.03 15.38 -17.66
N PHE A 121 2.03 14.87 -16.95
CA PHE A 121 0.62 14.99 -17.34
C PHE A 121 -0.29 15.30 -16.14
N VAL A 122 -1.50 15.80 -16.42
CA VAL A 122 -2.53 16.07 -15.42
C VAL A 122 -3.61 14.99 -15.48
N CYS A 123 -3.84 14.31 -14.37
CA CYS A 123 -4.94 13.35 -14.26
C CYS A 123 -6.28 14.08 -14.08
N GLN A 124 -7.20 13.88 -15.03
CA GLN A 124 -8.53 14.50 -15.07
C GLN A 124 -9.53 13.87 -14.09
N SER A 125 -9.20 12.73 -13.50
CA SER A 125 -10.06 12.08 -12.49
C SER A 125 -10.26 13.02 -11.31
N HIS A 126 -11.52 13.28 -10.92
CA HIS A 126 -11.93 14.14 -9.78
C HIS A 126 -11.65 15.65 -9.91
N GLU A 127 -11.63 16.25 -11.11
CA GLU A 127 -11.38 17.71 -11.26
C GLU A 127 -12.46 18.59 -10.60
N GLU A 128 -13.66 18.06 -10.40
CA GLU A 128 -14.84 18.86 -10.04
C GLU A 128 -15.03 19.10 -8.52
N GLU A 129 -14.38 18.37 -7.62
CA GLU A 129 -14.72 18.40 -6.18
C GLU A 129 -14.05 19.51 -5.35
N HIS A 130 -13.13 20.31 -5.91
CA HIS A 130 -12.20 21.10 -5.09
C HIS A 130 -12.06 22.59 -5.46
N ALA A 131 -12.97 23.14 -6.27
CA ALA A 131 -12.92 24.55 -6.65
C ALA A 131 -13.15 25.55 -5.49
N SER A 132 -13.75 25.11 -4.37
CA SER A 132 -14.27 26.05 -3.37
C SER A 132 -13.26 26.58 -2.35
N ASP A 133 -12.07 26.00 -2.18
CA ASP A 133 -11.08 26.54 -1.22
C ASP A 133 -9.61 26.15 -1.50
N ARG A 134 -9.01 26.78 -2.53
CA ARG A 134 -7.61 26.51 -2.94
C ARG A 134 -6.59 26.73 -1.82
N ALA A 135 -6.85 27.65 -0.89
CA ALA A 135 -5.96 27.94 0.23
C ALA A 135 -5.97 26.80 1.26
N LEU A 136 -7.15 26.28 1.60
CA LEU A 136 -7.29 25.11 2.45
C LEU A 136 -6.60 23.89 1.83
N ILE A 137 -6.82 23.66 0.53
CA ILE A 137 -6.18 22.57 -0.22
C ILE A 137 -4.66 22.66 -0.15
N LYS A 138 -4.09 23.86 -0.36
CA LYS A 138 -2.64 24.05 -0.27
C LYS A 138 -2.11 23.75 1.14
N ASN A 139 -2.82 24.19 2.18
CA ASN A 139 -2.42 23.94 3.56
C ASN A 139 -2.46 22.44 3.89
N VAL A 140 -3.54 21.75 3.51
CA VAL A 140 -3.67 20.30 3.69
C VAL A 140 -2.53 19.57 3.01
N LEU A 141 -2.28 19.85 1.72
CA LEU A 141 -1.17 19.25 0.96
C LEU A 141 0.18 19.45 1.66
N GLN A 142 0.46 20.69 2.08
CA GLN A 142 1.71 20.99 2.77
C GLN A 142 1.84 20.23 4.09
N THR A 143 0.77 20.13 4.87
CA THR A 143 0.78 19.31 6.09
C THR A 143 0.99 17.82 5.79
N GLN A 144 0.41 17.27 4.72
CA GLN A 144 0.65 15.88 4.34
C GLN A 144 2.14 15.63 4.03
N GLU A 145 2.78 16.54 3.30
CA GLU A 145 4.21 16.49 2.98
C GLU A 145 5.06 16.56 4.26
N GLU A 146 4.81 17.56 5.12
CA GLU A 146 5.56 17.76 6.36
C GLU A 146 5.48 16.56 7.30
N VAL A 147 4.29 15.95 7.45
CA VAL A 147 4.11 14.76 8.29
C VAL A 147 4.72 13.52 7.63
N THR A 148 4.61 13.36 6.31
CA THR A 148 5.24 12.24 5.58
C THR A 148 6.76 12.29 5.71
N ASP A 149 7.35 13.46 5.56
CA ASP A 149 8.78 13.70 5.72
C ASP A 149 9.23 13.46 7.17
N LEU A 150 8.43 13.89 8.15
CA LEU A 150 8.67 13.62 9.56
C LEU A 150 8.72 12.11 9.81
N ILE A 151 7.72 11.36 9.33
CA ILE A 151 7.69 9.89 9.43
C ILE A 151 8.95 9.28 8.84
N ASN A 152 9.30 9.64 7.60
CA ASN A 152 10.43 9.06 6.89
C ASN A 152 11.76 9.33 7.59
N ARG A 153 12.02 10.57 8.03
CA ARG A 153 13.22 10.93 8.78
C ARG A 153 13.31 10.18 10.10
N THR A 154 12.23 10.15 10.88
CA THR A 154 12.22 9.43 12.16
C THR A 154 12.43 7.93 11.97
N LEU A 155 11.91 7.32 10.91
CA LEU A 155 12.16 5.90 10.63
C LEU A 155 13.65 5.64 10.36
N VAL A 156 14.32 6.51 9.58
CA VAL A 156 15.76 6.40 9.34
C VAL A 156 16.53 6.48 10.68
N ASP A 157 16.27 7.50 11.48
CA ASP A 157 16.96 7.69 12.77
C ASP A 157 16.67 6.55 13.76
N PHE A 158 15.42 6.08 13.79
CA PHE A 158 14.98 4.99 14.66
C PHE A 158 15.67 3.68 14.34
N THR A 159 15.95 3.38 13.06
CA THR A 159 16.70 2.16 12.71
C THR A 159 18.12 2.15 13.27
N ALA A 160 18.74 3.33 13.44
CA ALA A 160 20.05 3.46 14.05
C ALA A 160 19.99 3.47 15.59
N SER A 161 18.96 4.09 16.18
CA SER A 161 18.79 4.20 17.64
C SER A 161 17.32 4.02 18.06
N PRO A 162 16.83 2.77 18.21
CA PRO A 162 15.44 2.51 18.59
C PRO A 162 15.13 2.98 20.02
N SER A 163 14.05 3.75 20.21
CA SER A 163 13.60 4.16 21.55
C SER A 163 12.10 4.42 21.63
N LEU A 164 11.51 4.25 22.82
CA LEU A 164 10.11 4.61 23.08
C LEU A 164 9.86 6.11 22.93
N GLN A 165 10.87 6.93 23.26
CA GLN A 165 10.78 8.38 23.12
C GLN A 165 10.57 8.79 21.66
N ALA A 166 11.27 8.17 20.71
CA ALA A 166 11.09 8.45 19.29
C ALA A 166 9.66 8.16 18.80
N ILE A 167 9.01 7.11 19.32
CA ILE A 167 7.61 6.77 19.00
C ILE A 167 6.67 7.86 19.50
N HIS A 168 6.79 8.23 20.79
CA HIS A 168 5.93 9.26 21.38
C HIS A 168 6.13 10.64 20.76
N GLU A 169 7.38 11.01 20.45
CA GLU A 169 7.69 12.27 19.79
C GLU A 169 7.13 12.33 18.37
N LEU A 170 7.24 11.25 17.60
CA LEU A 170 6.70 11.16 16.25
C LEU A 170 5.18 11.35 16.26
N GLU A 171 4.48 10.61 17.12
CA GLU A 171 3.02 10.75 17.26
C GLU A 171 2.63 12.16 17.66
N ALA A 172 3.25 12.71 18.71
CA ALA A 172 2.91 14.05 19.22
C ALA A 172 3.14 15.15 18.17
N LYS A 173 4.28 15.11 17.47
CA LYS A 173 4.62 16.10 16.43
C LYS A 173 3.67 15.99 15.23
N ALA A 174 3.36 14.77 14.76
CA ALA A 174 2.44 14.57 13.66
C ALA A 174 1.01 15.02 13.99
N LEU A 175 0.53 14.74 15.21
CA LEU A 175 -0.77 15.20 15.67
C LEU A 175 -0.82 16.72 15.83
N ALA A 176 0.26 17.36 16.29
CA ALA A 176 0.34 18.82 16.36
C ALA A 176 0.28 19.49 14.98
N LEU A 177 0.97 18.94 13.98
CA LEU A 177 0.92 19.44 12.59
C LEU A 177 -0.48 19.31 11.99
N THR A 178 -1.13 18.15 12.17
CA THR A 178 -2.47 17.92 11.62
C THR A 178 -3.56 18.74 12.31
N ALA A 179 -3.38 19.10 13.58
CA ALA A 179 -4.33 19.93 14.33
C ALA A 179 -4.45 21.37 13.81
N THR A 180 -3.42 21.91 13.16
CA THR A 180 -3.42 23.29 12.63
C THR A 180 -3.79 23.38 11.16
N ALA A 181 -3.91 22.25 10.46
CA ALA A 181 -4.16 22.20 9.02
C ALA A 181 -5.58 22.62 8.63
N PHE A 182 -6.57 22.38 9.50
CA PHE A 182 -7.98 22.70 9.28
C PHE A 182 -8.44 23.80 10.25
N PRO A 183 -8.56 25.08 9.82
CA PRO A 183 -8.91 26.18 10.72
C PRO A 183 -10.30 26.08 11.38
N ARG A 184 -11.19 25.28 10.79
CA ARG A 184 -12.61 25.14 11.21
C ARG A 184 -13.03 23.69 11.44
N SER A 185 -12.09 22.76 11.44
CA SER A 185 -12.38 21.33 11.57
C SER A 185 -11.16 20.58 12.13
N TYR A 186 -11.25 19.27 12.23
CA TYR A 186 -10.16 18.37 12.56
C TYR A 186 -9.67 17.64 11.31
N TRP A 187 -8.43 17.15 11.37
CA TRP A 187 -7.90 16.26 10.34
C TRP A 187 -8.71 14.97 10.24
N PRO A 188 -9.27 14.61 9.07
CA PRO A 188 -10.02 13.36 8.92
C PRO A 188 -9.12 12.15 9.20
N GLN A 189 -9.51 11.26 10.12
CA GLN A 189 -8.68 10.11 10.53
C GLN A 189 -8.32 9.18 9.37
N ARG A 190 -9.18 9.10 8.35
CA ARG A 190 -8.98 8.30 7.14
C ARG A 190 -8.21 9.01 6.03
N LEU A 191 -7.76 10.24 6.26
CA LEU A 191 -6.94 11.00 5.31
C LEU A 191 -5.47 10.77 5.64
N ASP A 192 -4.71 10.29 4.66
CA ASP A 192 -3.26 10.17 4.78
C ASP A 192 -2.62 11.52 5.08
N PRO A 193 -1.60 11.58 5.96
CA PRO A 193 -0.76 10.45 6.36
C PRO A 193 -1.10 9.79 7.71
N LEU A 194 -2.27 10.02 8.33
CA LEU A 194 -2.58 9.41 9.64
C LEU A 194 -2.66 7.88 9.63
N PRO A 195 -3.34 7.21 8.67
CA PRO A 195 -3.31 5.74 8.59
C PRO A 195 -1.88 5.22 8.47
N THR A 196 -1.06 5.85 7.62
CA THR A 196 0.36 5.52 7.46
C THR A 196 1.15 5.72 8.74
N LEU A 197 0.99 6.86 9.43
CA LEU A 197 1.61 7.15 10.72
C LEU A 197 1.35 6.02 11.72
N TYR A 198 0.09 5.62 11.91
CA TYR A 198 -0.25 4.57 12.86
C TYR A 198 0.35 3.21 12.47
N LYS A 199 0.38 2.85 11.20
CA LYS A 199 1.09 1.62 10.77
C LYS A 199 2.58 1.67 11.14
N ARG A 200 3.24 2.82 10.94
CA ARG A 200 4.66 2.99 11.28
C ARG A 200 4.91 2.96 12.78
N LEU A 201 4.07 3.60 13.59
CA LEU A 201 4.12 3.53 15.05
C LEU A 201 3.92 2.09 15.56
N GLY A 202 3.02 1.33 14.92
CA GLY A 202 2.82 -0.10 15.15
C GLY A 202 4.09 -0.92 14.91
N ASN A 203 4.73 -0.72 13.76
CA ASN A 203 5.98 -1.40 13.41
C ASN A 203 7.12 -1.05 14.39
N MET A 204 7.30 0.24 14.71
CA MET A 204 8.31 0.70 15.67
C MET A 204 8.08 0.08 17.06
N SER A 205 6.83 0.03 17.52
CA SER A 205 6.46 -0.59 18.79
C SER A 205 6.76 -2.09 18.80
N SER A 206 6.48 -2.77 17.69
CA SER A 206 6.80 -4.19 17.53
C SER A 206 8.30 -4.46 17.61
N MET A 207 9.13 -3.59 17.03
CA MET A 207 10.60 -3.70 17.10
C MET A 207 11.14 -3.55 18.53
N LEU A 208 10.46 -2.79 19.39
CA LEU A 208 10.82 -2.63 20.81
C LEU A 208 10.19 -3.69 21.71
N GLY A 209 9.56 -4.72 21.15
CA GLY A 209 8.90 -5.77 21.92
C GLY A 209 7.71 -5.27 22.74
N GLN A 210 6.99 -4.26 22.24
CA GLN A 210 5.79 -3.70 22.89
C GLN A 210 4.52 -4.23 22.20
N PRO A 211 3.99 -5.42 22.60
CA PRO A 211 2.94 -6.10 21.85
C PRO A 211 1.60 -5.36 21.84
N LEU A 212 1.17 -4.76 22.97
CA LEU A 212 -0.10 -4.05 23.02
C LEU A 212 -0.07 -2.72 22.25
N PRO A 213 0.94 -1.84 22.41
CA PRO A 213 1.06 -0.66 21.55
C PRO A 213 1.18 -1.02 20.06
N ALA A 214 1.96 -2.05 19.72
CA ALA A 214 2.09 -2.52 18.33
C ALA A 214 0.75 -2.92 17.73
N LEU A 215 -0.03 -3.74 18.44
CA LEU A 215 -1.36 -4.16 17.99
C LEU A 215 -2.32 -2.96 17.91
N ARG A 216 -2.35 -2.10 18.94
CA ARG A 216 -3.24 -0.93 19.00
C ARG A 216 -3.04 0.01 17.82
N TYR A 217 -1.79 0.38 17.53
CA TYR A 217 -1.47 1.25 16.40
C TYR A 217 -1.75 0.57 15.05
N SER A 218 -1.43 -0.72 14.91
CA SER A 218 -1.70 -1.45 13.66
C SER A 218 -3.20 -1.59 13.38
N VAL A 219 -4.01 -1.82 14.42
CA VAL A 219 -5.48 -1.80 14.31
C VAL A 219 -5.97 -0.43 13.85
N LYS A 220 -5.51 0.66 14.47
CA LYS A 220 -5.84 2.04 14.06
C LYS A 220 -5.49 2.30 12.60
N GLY A 221 -4.24 2.00 12.22
CA GLY A 221 -3.75 2.19 10.86
C GLY A 221 -4.57 1.42 9.82
N CYS A 222 -4.90 0.14 10.09
CA CYS A 222 -5.73 -0.67 9.21
C CYS A 222 -7.20 -0.18 9.16
N ALA A 223 -7.75 0.20 10.32
CA ALA A 223 -9.12 0.68 10.41
C ALA A 223 -9.32 1.98 9.63
N TYR A 224 -8.34 2.89 9.64
CA TYR A 224 -8.42 4.15 8.91
C TYR A 224 -7.97 4.06 7.44
N THR A 225 -7.40 2.95 7.00
CA THR A 225 -7.05 2.73 5.58
C THR A 225 -8.32 2.62 4.74
N GLN A 226 -8.46 3.49 3.74
CA GLN A 226 -9.63 3.49 2.85
C GLN A 226 -9.55 2.39 1.79
N LEU A 227 -8.41 2.27 1.11
CA LEU A 227 -8.22 1.33 0.02
C LEU A 227 -7.76 -0.05 0.52
N ARG A 228 -8.57 -1.09 0.24
CA ARG A 228 -8.43 -2.42 0.87
C ARG A 228 -8.33 -3.59 -0.13
N ASN A 229 -7.78 -3.34 -1.31
CA ASN A 229 -7.73 -4.32 -2.41
C ASN A 229 -6.33 -4.49 -3.04
N GLY A 230 -5.36 -3.67 -2.63
CA GLY A 230 -3.99 -3.66 -3.18
C GLY A 230 -2.95 -4.47 -2.37
N PRO A 231 -1.70 -4.52 -2.87
CA PRO A 231 -0.59 -5.21 -2.21
C PRO A 231 -0.21 -4.61 -0.85
N ASP A 232 -0.34 -3.29 -0.70
CA ASP A 232 -0.04 -2.62 0.57
C ASP A 232 -1.04 -3.05 1.65
N TRP A 233 -2.34 -3.03 1.36
CA TRP A 233 -3.36 -3.54 2.29
C TRP A 233 -3.15 -5.02 2.63
N THR A 234 -2.78 -5.84 1.65
CA THR A 234 -2.52 -7.27 1.89
C THR A 234 -1.34 -7.46 2.84
N SER A 235 -0.31 -6.62 2.73
CA SER A 235 0.86 -6.61 3.63
C SER A 235 0.49 -6.11 5.03
N ASP A 236 -0.26 -5.02 5.12
CA ASP A 236 -0.73 -4.46 6.40
C ASP A 236 -1.59 -5.47 7.17
N LEU A 237 -2.47 -6.18 6.46
CA LEU A 237 -3.30 -7.22 7.04
C LEU A 237 -2.47 -8.40 7.53
N LEU A 238 -1.46 -8.83 6.77
CA LEU A 238 -0.54 -9.89 7.20
C LEU A 238 0.19 -9.49 8.49
N ASP A 239 0.69 -8.26 8.58
CA ASP A 239 1.38 -7.78 9.79
C ASP A 239 0.43 -7.71 10.99
N LEU A 240 -0.81 -7.25 10.79
CA LEU A 240 -1.83 -7.27 11.83
C LEU A 240 -2.16 -8.69 12.31
N VAL A 241 -2.26 -9.65 11.40
CA VAL A 241 -2.48 -11.07 11.72
C VAL A 241 -1.31 -11.65 12.52
N LYS A 242 -0.06 -11.32 12.15
CA LYS A 242 1.14 -11.75 12.89
C LYS A 242 1.16 -11.19 14.31
N LEU A 243 0.72 -9.95 14.53
CA LEU A 243 0.68 -9.33 15.86
C LEU A 243 -0.38 -9.95 16.77
N LEU A 244 -1.50 -10.44 16.21
CA LEU A 244 -2.58 -11.05 16.99
C LEU A 244 -2.17 -12.36 17.66
N VAL A 245 -1.36 -13.20 17.01
CA VAL A 245 -0.95 -14.52 17.55
C VAL A 245 -0.29 -14.43 18.93
N PRO A 246 0.81 -13.66 19.12
CA PRO A 246 1.47 -13.55 20.43
C PRO A 246 0.57 -12.86 21.46
N VAL A 247 -0.26 -11.89 21.07
CA VAL A 247 -1.19 -11.21 21.99
C VAL A 247 -2.28 -12.17 22.47
N ALA A 248 -2.90 -12.92 21.57
CA ALA A 248 -3.94 -13.90 21.92
C ALA A 248 -3.39 -15.02 22.81
N SER A 249 -2.18 -15.49 22.52
CA SER A 249 -1.51 -16.55 23.29
C SER A 249 -1.15 -16.12 24.71
N ASN A 250 -0.81 -14.84 24.90
CA ASN A 250 -0.36 -14.31 26.19
C ASN A 250 -1.42 -13.41 26.87
N VAL A 251 -2.68 -13.43 26.43
CA VAL A 251 -3.67 -12.44 26.88
C VAL A 251 -3.78 -12.29 28.40
N ARG A 252 -3.55 -13.37 29.15
CA ARG A 252 -3.60 -13.41 30.62
C ARG A 252 -2.53 -12.54 31.29
N THR A 253 -1.40 -12.30 30.61
CA THR A 253 -0.29 -11.49 31.16
C THR A 253 -0.58 -9.99 31.10
N PHE A 254 -1.57 -9.57 30.32
CA PHE A 254 -1.89 -8.15 30.10
C PHE A 254 -2.94 -7.59 31.05
N GLY A 255 -3.67 -8.44 31.78
CA GLY A 255 -4.69 -7.99 32.74
C GLY A 255 -5.69 -7.00 32.12
N ASP A 256 -5.88 -5.86 32.78
CA ASP A 256 -6.84 -4.82 32.37
C ASP A 256 -6.42 -4.05 31.11
N ASP A 257 -5.13 -4.09 30.74
CA ASP A 257 -4.65 -3.44 29.51
C ASP A 257 -5.18 -4.12 28.24
N MET A 258 -5.66 -5.37 28.35
CA MET A 258 -6.32 -6.10 27.26
C MET A 258 -7.65 -6.72 27.72
N PRO A 259 -8.78 -5.99 27.61
CA PRO A 259 -10.08 -6.40 28.18
C PRO A 259 -10.79 -7.50 27.38
N MET A 260 -10.21 -7.97 26.27
CA MET A 260 -10.77 -9.06 25.46
C MET A 260 -10.25 -10.42 25.92
N LYS A 261 -11.09 -11.45 25.81
CA LYS A 261 -10.67 -12.83 26.11
C LYS A 261 -9.87 -13.43 24.97
N ALA A 262 -9.03 -14.43 25.26
CA ALA A 262 -8.26 -15.18 24.26
C ALA A 262 -9.14 -15.67 23.09
N ALA A 263 -10.31 -16.24 23.42
CA ALA A 263 -11.25 -16.75 22.42
C ALA A 263 -11.75 -15.66 21.45
N GLU A 264 -11.92 -14.43 21.91
CA GLU A 264 -12.35 -13.31 21.07
C GLU A 264 -11.22 -12.87 20.14
N LEU A 265 -9.99 -12.80 20.64
CA LEU A 265 -8.81 -12.50 19.83
C LEU A 265 -8.55 -13.56 18.77
N TRP A 266 -8.73 -14.84 19.11
CA TRP A 266 -8.64 -15.94 18.16
C TRP A 266 -9.74 -15.86 17.09
N ILE A 267 -10.96 -15.46 17.45
CA ILE A 267 -12.02 -15.21 16.45
C ILE A 267 -11.60 -14.12 15.46
N VAL A 268 -11.06 -13.00 15.95
CA VAL A 268 -10.58 -11.90 15.10
C VAL A 268 -9.44 -12.38 14.20
N PHE A 269 -8.45 -13.06 14.79
CA PHE A 269 -7.32 -13.64 14.07
C PHE A 269 -7.78 -14.53 12.91
N MET A 270 -8.69 -15.48 13.16
CA MET A 270 -9.19 -16.38 12.12
C MET A 270 -9.96 -15.63 11.02
N GLY A 271 -10.74 -14.61 11.40
CA GLY A 271 -11.43 -13.75 10.44
C GLY A 271 -10.46 -13.00 9.52
N TYR A 272 -9.43 -12.39 10.09
CA TYR A 272 -8.41 -11.65 9.34
C TYR A 272 -7.57 -12.56 8.46
N LEU A 273 -7.17 -13.73 8.97
CA LEU A 273 -6.39 -14.68 8.19
C LEU A 273 -7.21 -15.28 7.04
N HIS A 274 -8.50 -15.56 7.25
CA HIS A 274 -9.40 -15.96 6.17
C HIS A 274 -9.50 -14.90 5.07
N MET A 275 -9.66 -13.63 5.46
CA MET A 275 -9.69 -12.51 4.52
C MET A 275 -8.34 -12.36 3.79
N LEU A 276 -7.22 -12.54 4.49
CA LEU A 276 -5.88 -12.48 3.91
C LEU A 276 -5.67 -13.55 2.83
N VAL A 277 -6.12 -14.79 3.07
CA VAL A 277 -6.10 -15.87 2.06
C VAL A 277 -6.91 -15.48 0.83
N GLY A 278 -8.10 -14.90 1.02
CA GLY A 278 -8.96 -14.43 -0.08
C GLY A 278 -8.29 -13.32 -0.91
N LEU A 279 -7.69 -12.34 -0.23
CA LEU A 279 -6.97 -11.23 -0.86
C LEU A 279 -5.73 -11.74 -1.61
N ALA A 280 -4.92 -12.59 -0.99
CA ALA A 280 -3.74 -13.18 -1.63
C ALA A 280 -4.12 -13.96 -2.90
N SER A 281 -5.17 -14.78 -2.81
CA SER A 281 -5.70 -15.54 -3.95
C SER A 281 -6.17 -14.66 -5.10
N LYS A 282 -6.83 -13.54 -4.79
CA LYS A 282 -7.29 -12.58 -5.82
C LYS A 282 -6.12 -11.80 -6.42
N LEU A 283 -5.22 -11.30 -5.58
CA LEU A 283 -4.18 -10.35 -5.95
C LEU A 283 -2.98 -11.01 -6.62
N TYR A 284 -2.45 -12.09 -6.03
CA TYR A 284 -1.28 -12.80 -6.56
C TYR A 284 -1.67 -14.03 -7.38
N GLY A 285 -2.89 -14.53 -7.19
CA GLY A 285 -3.40 -15.75 -7.80
C GLY A 285 -3.34 -16.95 -6.85
N LYS A 286 -4.31 -17.86 -6.99
CA LYS A 286 -4.43 -19.09 -6.16
C LYS A 286 -3.20 -19.99 -6.17
N HIS A 287 -2.43 -19.98 -7.25
CA HIS A 287 -1.27 -20.86 -7.42
C HIS A 287 0.07 -20.20 -7.09
N ALA A 288 0.06 -18.90 -6.78
CA ALA A 288 1.26 -18.16 -6.50
C ALA A 288 1.95 -18.67 -5.23
N LEU A 289 3.27 -18.61 -5.19
CA LEU A 289 4.05 -19.09 -4.02
C LEU A 289 3.63 -18.38 -2.72
N TYR A 290 3.41 -17.07 -2.79
CA TYR A 290 2.93 -16.28 -1.65
C TYR A 290 1.56 -16.78 -1.14
N THR A 291 0.59 -16.96 -2.05
CA THR A 291 -0.76 -17.43 -1.69
C THR A 291 -0.69 -18.82 -1.05
N LYS A 292 0.08 -19.75 -1.64
CA LYS A 292 0.27 -21.08 -1.06
C LYS A 292 0.91 -21.03 0.33
N ALA A 293 1.84 -20.11 0.56
CA ALA A 293 2.46 -19.93 1.87
C ALA A 293 1.45 -19.44 2.92
N VAL A 294 0.59 -18.47 2.57
CA VAL A 294 -0.48 -17.98 3.45
C VAL A 294 -1.54 -19.07 3.70
N GLU A 295 -1.94 -19.82 2.67
CA GLU A 295 -2.87 -20.95 2.79
C GLU A 295 -2.32 -22.07 3.68
N ARG A 296 -1.05 -22.40 3.53
CA ARG A 296 -0.37 -23.37 4.41
C ARG A 296 -0.36 -22.87 5.84
N TRP A 297 0.02 -21.61 6.07
CA TRP A 297 0.02 -21.02 7.41
C TRP A 297 -1.37 -21.03 8.05
N PHE A 298 -2.41 -20.75 7.26
CA PHE A 298 -3.80 -20.88 7.66
C PHE A 298 -4.18 -22.31 8.03
N GLY A 299 -3.80 -23.29 7.21
CA GLY A 299 -4.03 -24.72 7.49
C GLY A 299 -3.35 -25.20 8.77
N ASP A 300 -2.07 -24.87 8.94
CA ASP A 300 -1.26 -25.27 10.10
C ASP A 300 -1.83 -24.67 11.41
N LEU A 301 -2.29 -23.42 11.39
CA LEU A 301 -2.87 -22.76 12.57
C LEU A 301 -4.34 -23.13 12.85
N LEU A 302 -5.04 -23.67 11.86
CA LEU A 302 -6.43 -24.14 11.97
C LEU A 302 -6.53 -25.65 12.02
N GLU A 303 -5.46 -26.36 12.35
CA GLU A 303 -5.51 -27.82 12.47
C GLU A 303 -6.67 -28.25 13.39
N GLY A 304 -7.61 -29.04 12.85
CA GLY A 304 -8.82 -29.48 13.55
C GLY A 304 -10.03 -28.53 13.49
N VAL A 305 -9.90 -27.33 12.92
CA VAL A 305 -11.02 -26.42 12.66
C VAL A 305 -11.53 -26.61 11.23
N ASN A 306 -12.84 -26.86 11.08
CA ASN A 306 -13.46 -26.94 9.75
C ASN A 306 -13.51 -25.55 9.09
N PRO A 307 -12.85 -25.32 7.93
CA PRO A 307 -12.86 -24.02 7.26
C PRO A 307 -14.26 -23.53 6.87
N ALA A 308 -15.21 -24.44 6.63
CA ALA A 308 -16.61 -24.09 6.35
C ALA A 308 -17.28 -23.34 7.52
N LEU A 309 -16.80 -23.53 8.75
CA LEU A 309 -17.28 -22.82 9.93
C LEU A 309 -17.10 -21.30 9.78
N LEU A 310 -16.01 -20.86 9.15
CA LEU A 310 -15.66 -19.44 8.99
C LEU A 310 -16.61 -18.73 8.02
N ALA A 311 -17.22 -19.48 7.10
CA ALA A 311 -18.25 -18.96 6.19
C ALA A 311 -19.64 -18.88 6.83
N THR A 312 -19.86 -19.46 8.01
CA THR A 312 -21.19 -19.49 8.65
C THR A 312 -21.63 -18.12 9.13
N ALA A 313 -22.93 -17.82 9.04
CA ALA A 313 -23.52 -16.61 9.62
C ALA A 313 -23.26 -16.49 11.13
N GLY A 314 -23.16 -17.63 11.83
CA GLY A 314 -22.82 -17.66 13.26
C GLY A 314 -21.41 -17.16 13.54
N PHE A 315 -20.41 -17.61 12.77
CA PHE A 315 -19.05 -17.11 12.89
C PHE A 315 -18.95 -15.64 12.51
N LYS A 316 -19.54 -15.22 11.38
CA LYS A 316 -19.55 -13.81 10.95
C LYS A 316 -20.12 -12.87 12.02
N ARG A 317 -21.19 -13.27 12.72
CA ARG A 317 -21.75 -12.50 13.85
C ARG A 317 -20.77 -12.39 15.02
N LYS A 318 -20.13 -13.50 15.43
CA LYS A 318 -19.13 -13.49 16.51
C LYS A 318 -17.92 -12.64 16.14
N LEU A 319 -17.45 -12.75 14.90
CA LEU A 319 -16.36 -11.96 14.35
C LEU A 319 -16.68 -10.47 14.38
N LYS A 320 -17.88 -10.07 13.92
CA LYS A 320 -18.31 -8.67 13.98
C LYS A 320 -18.25 -8.10 15.40
N VAL A 321 -18.77 -8.82 16.39
CA VAL A 321 -18.75 -8.39 17.79
C VAL A 321 -17.33 -8.29 18.34
N ALA A 322 -16.51 -9.32 18.13
CA ALA A 322 -15.12 -9.33 18.62
C ALA A 322 -14.27 -8.24 17.94
N HIS A 323 -14.47 -8.02 16.64
CA HIS A 323 -13.83 -6.97 15.88
C HIS A 323 -14.20 -5.57 16.38
N SER A 324 -15.49 -5.29 16.62
CA SER A 324 -15.93 -4.02 17.18
C SER A 324 -15.28 -3.72 18.53
N ARG A 325 -15.19 -4.73 19.42
CA ARG A 325 -14.49 -4.56 20.72
C ARG A 325 -12.99 -4.28 20.55
N LEU A 326 -12.34 -4.89 19.55
CA LEU A 326 -10.93 -4.62 19.25
C LEU A 326 -10.73 -3.18 18.73
N LEU A 327 -11.63 -2.68 17.89
CA LEU A 327 -11.61 -1.29 17.42
C LEU A 327 -11.80 -0.30 18.58
N GLU A 328 -12.77 -0.53 19.44
CA GLU A 328 -13.01 0.30 20.64
C GLU A 328 -11.77 0.34 21.55
N TRP A 329 -11.19 -0.82 21.86
CA TRP A 329 -9.95 -0.91 22.64
C TRP A 329 -8.80 -0.15 21.98
N ALA A 330 -8.71 -0.20 20.65
CA ALA A 330 -7.70 0.53 19.90
C ALA A 330 -7.94 2.06 19.88
N GLY A 331 -9.10 2.54 20.34
CA GLY A 331 -9.48 3.96 20.30
C GLY A 331 -9.94 4.40 18.91
N VAL A 332 -10.70 3.54 18.23
CA VAL A 332 -11.30 3.81 16.92
C VAL A 332 -12.81 4.00 17.10
N GLU A 333 -13.29 5.23 16.94
CA GLU A 333 -14.65 5.64 17.34
C GLU A 333 -15.74 5.44 16.25
N ASP A 334 -15.38 4.95 15.06
CA ASP A 334 -16.30 4.91 13.91
C ASP A 334 -16.91 3.50 13.71
N HIS A 335 -18.20 3.38 14.02
CA HIS A 335 -19.02 2.18 13.83
C HIS A 335 -19.24 1.82 12.34
N MET A 336 -18.88 2.71 11.41
CA MET A 336 -18.93 2.49 9.96
C MET A 336 -17.69 1.77 9.41
N LEU A 337 -16.68 1.48 10.24
CA LEU A 337 -15.43 0.83 9.81
C LEU A 337 -15.54 -0.70 9.66
N ALA A 338 -16.72 -1.23 9.32
CA ALA A 338 -16.91 -2.65 9.10
C ALA A 338 -16.22 -3.10 7.79
N TRP A 339 -14.91 -3.38 7.83
CA TRP A 339 -14.20 -4.07 6.74
C TRP A 339 -14.24 -5.58 6.85
N VAL A 340 -14.73 -6.10 7.95
CA VAL A 340 -14.73 -7.51 8.25
C VAL A 340 -16.11 -8.09 7.93
N LEU A 341 -16.36 -8.45 6.67
CA LEU A 341 -17.54 -9.25 6.25
C LEU A 341 -17.29 -10.10 5.01
#